data_AF-A0AA38GRD8-F1
#
_entry.id   AF-A0AA38GRD8-F1
#
_cell.length_a   1.000
_cell.length_b   1.000
_cell.length_c   1.000
_cell.angle_alpha   90.00
_cell.angle_beta   90.00
_cell.angle_gamma   90.00
#
_symmetry.space_group_name_H-M   'P 1'
#
loop_
_entity.id
_entity.type
_entity.pdbx_description
1 polymer ?
#
loop_
_entity_poly.entity_id
_entity_poly.type
_entity_poly.pdbx_seq_one_letter_code
_entity_poly.pdbx_strand_id
1 'polypeptide(L)'
;YEMLSLMDGFSGYNQIKIAEEDQHKMTFMTPWGTFCYQVMSFGLKNAGATYQREMTVIFHDMIHDIMEDYVDDILGKSKTREDHPVILRHIFERLREYK
;
A
#
# COMPACT_ATOMS: atom_id res chain seq x y z
N TYR A 1 17.84 3.75 14.69
CA TYR A 1 17.50 4.62 13.55
C TYR A 1 17.46 6.03 14.08
N GLU A 2 18.10 6.97 13.37
CA GLU A 2 18.10 8.39 13.76
C GLU A 2 16.88 9.12 13.18
N MET A 3 16.42 8.70 12.00
CA MET A 3 15.24 9.24 11.33
C MET A 3 14.26 8.14 10.93
N LEU A 4 12.98 8.48 11.02
CA LEU A 4 11.85 7.67 10.59
C LEU A 4 10.89 8.56 9.80
N SER A 5 10.34 8.04 8.72
CA SER A 5 9.26 8.69 7.98
C SER A 5 8.14 7.71 7.75
N LEU A 6 6.98 8.00 8.33
CA LEU A 6 5.75 7.31 8.03
C LEU A 6 5.12 7.96 6.79
N MET A 7 4.90 7.17 5.76
CA MET A 7 4.37 7.61 4.47
C MET A 7 3.03 6.93 4.25
N ASP A 8 1.98 7.74 4.21
CA ASP A 8 0.62 7.31 3.91
C ASP A 8 0.42 7.17 2.41
N GLY A 9 -0.17 6.05 1.98
CA GLY A 9 -0.67 5.90 0.63
C GLY A 9 -1.98 6.67 0.51
N PHE A 10 -2.01 7.81 -0.19
CA PHE A 10 -3.17 8.71 -0.28
C PHE A 10 -4.55 8.03 -0.56
N SER A 11 -4.56 6.89 -1.27
CA SER A 11 -5.79 6.13 -1.55
C SER A 11 -5.93 4.82 -0.76
N GLY A 12 -4.98 4.53 0.13
CA GLY A 12 -4.90 3.32 0.96
C GLY A 12 -5.13 2.06 0.14
N TYR A 13 -6.02 1.20 0.65
CA TYR A 13 -6.49 -0.01 -0.04
C TYR A 13 -7.12 0.22 -1.43
N ASN A 14 -7.67 1.41 -1.72
CA ASN A 14 -8.33 1.69 -3.01
C ASN A 14 -7.35 1.73 -4.20
N GLN A 15 -6.06 1.45 -3.99
CA GLN A 15 -5.06 1.28 -5.04
C GLN A 15 -4.97 -0.18 -5.52
N ILE A 16 -5.47 -1.13 -4.74
CA ILE A 16 -5.38 -2.56 -5.04
C ILE A 16 -6.62 -2.98 -5.83
N LYS A 17 -6.41 -3.48 -7.04
CA LYS A 17 -7.49 -4.00 -7.88
C LYS A 17 -8.06 -5.29 -7.29
N ILE A 18 -9.39 -5.39 -7.32
CA ILE A 18 -10.08 -6.63 -7.01
C ILE A 18 -10.07 -7.51 -8.25
N ALA A 19 -9.81 -8.80 -8.06
CA ALA A 19 -9.91 -9.80 -9.13
C ALA A 19 -11.29 -9.72 -9.80
N GLU A 20 -11.33 -9.79 -11.14
CA GLU A 20 -12.56 -9.58 -11.90
C GLU A 20 -13.67 -10.55 -11.48
N GLU A 21 -13.31 -11.80 -11.16
CA GLU A 21 -14.23 -12.82 -10.65
C GLU A 21 -14.85 -12.49 -9.29
N ASP A 22 -14.19 -11.66 -8.47
CA ASP A 22 -14.62 -11.30 -7.12
C ASP A 22 -15.33 -9.94 -7.05
N GLN A 23 -15.24 -9.11 -8.09
CA GLN A 23 -15.87 -7.79 -8.13
C GLN A 23 -17.36 -7.86 -7.82
N HIS A 24 -18.11 -8.81 -8.39
CA HIS A 24 -19.56 -8.93 -8.14
C HIS A 24 -19.94 -9.09 -6.65
N LYS A 25 -19.04 -9.61 -5.80
CA LYS A 25 -19.24 -9.74 -4.34
C LYS A 25 -19.16 -8.40 -3.61
N MET A 26 -18.63 -7.39 -4.28
CA MET A 26 -18.43 -6.02 -3.82
C MET A 26 -19.52 -5.07 -4.29
N THR A 27 -20.68 -5.63 -4.63
CA THR A 27 -21.82 -4.89 -5.10
C THR A 27 -22.53 -4.19 -3.95
N PHE A 28 -22.90 -2.93 -4.15
CA PHE A 28 -23.73 -2.15 -3.23
C PHE A 28 -24.87 -1.46 -3.97
N MET A 29 -25.98 -1.23 -3.26
CA MET A 29 -27.16 -0.56 -3.81
C MET A 29 -27.24 0.88 -3.30
N THR A 30 -27.55 1.79 -4.21
CA THR A 30 -27.91 3.17 -3.93
C THR A 30 -29.31 3.43 -4.47
N PRO A 31 -29.99 4.53 -4.07
CA PRO A 31 -31.27 4.92 -4.68
C PRO A 31 -31.21 5.12 -6.21
N TRP A 32 -30.01 5.31 -6.77
CA TRP A 32 -29.78 5.56 -8.20
C TRP A 32 -29.36 4.31 -8.98
N GLY A 33 -29.18 3.18 -8.31
CA GLY A 33 -28.82 1.92 -8.95
C GLY A 33 -27.83 1.08 -8.18
N THR A 34 -27.40 0.01 -8.83
CA THR A 34 -26.48 -0.99 -8.31
C THR A 34 -25.08 -0.74 -8.85
N PHE A 35 -24.11 -0.63 -7.94
CA PHE A 35 -22.71 -0.32 -8.24
C PHE A 35 -21.80 -1.40 -7.65
N CYS A 36 -20.59 -1.51 -8.16
CA CYS A 36 -19.62 -2.52 -7.77
C CYS A 36 -18.24 -1.89 -7.63
N TYR A 37 -17.52 -2.18 -6.56
CA TYR A 37 -16.13 -1.74 -6.42
C TYR A 37 -15.20 -2.54 -7.34
N GLN A 38 -14.30 -1.82 -8.02
CA GLN A 38 -13.22 -2.40 -8.84
C GLN A 38 -11.89 -2.48 -8.09
N VAL A 39 -11.77 -1.72 -7.01
CA VAL A 39 -10.60 -1.64 -6.12
C VAL A 39 -11.02 -1.94 -4.69
N MET A 40 -10.10 -2.37 -3.85
CA MET A 40 -10.41 -2.78 -2.48
C MET A 40 -10.97 -1.62 -1.67
N SER A 41 -12.27 -1.71 -1.35
CA SER A 41 -12.94 -0.75 -0.47
C SER A 41 -12.52 -0.95 0.99
N PHE A 42 -12.61 0.11 1.77
CA PHE A 42 -12.50 0.02 3.22
C PHE A 42 -13.56 -0.93 3.82
N GLY A 43 -13.22 -1.54 4.95
CA GLY A 43 -14.11 -2.47 5.68
C GLY A 43 -14.03 -3.93 5.21
N LEU A 44 -13.24 -4.23 4.17
CA LEU A 44 -12.94 -5.61 3.80
C LEU A 44 -12.05 -6.28 4.84
N LYS A 45 -12.48 -7.46 5.33
CA LYS A 45 -11.77 -8.23 6.35
C LYS A 45 -10.31 -8.52 6.00
N ASN A 46 -10.02 -8.76 4.71
CA ASN A 46 -8.70 -9.14 4.24
C ASN A 46 -7.94 -7.98 3.56
N ALA A 47 -8.43 -6.73 3.64
CA ALA A 47 -7.77 -5.58 3.02
C ALA A 47 -6.31 -5.43 3.45
N GLY A 48 -6.05 -5.40 4.75
CA GLY A 48 -4.69 -5.30 5.29
C GLY A 48 -3.78 -6.45 4.84
N ALA A 49 -4.30 -7.69 4.84
CA ALA A 49 -3.51 -8.85 4.44
C ALA A 49 -3.14 -8.83 2.94
N THR A 50 -4.07 -8.41 2.08
CA THR A 50 -3.78 -8.23 0.65
C THR A 50 -2.79 -7.10 0.43
N TYR A 51 -2.94 -5.97 1.12
CA TYR A 51 -1.99 -4.85 1.03
C TYR A 51 -0.59 -5.25 1.46
N GLN A 52 -0.47 -5.92 2.60
CA GLN A 52 0.81 -6.41 3.09
C GLN A 52 1.47 -7.37 2.09
N ARG A 53 0.69 -8.23 1.44
CA ARG A 53 1.20 -9.13 0.40
C ARG A 53 1.71 -8.36 -0.83
N GLU A 54 0.97 -7.34 -1.29
CA GLU A 54 1.42 -6.47 -2.39
C GLU A 54 2.70 -5.70 -2.01
N MET A 55 2.75 -5.09 -0.82
CA MET A 55 3.94 -4.41 -0.32
C MET A 55 5.14 -5.36 -0.22
N THR A 56 4.92 -6.59 0.24
CA THR A 56 5.96 -7.63 0.27
C THR A 56 6.49 -7.94 -1.13
N VAL A 57 5.64 -8.00 -2.16
CA VAL A 57 6.09 -8.23 -3.54
C VAL A 57 6.92 -7.04 -4.04
N ILE A 58 6.45 -5.82 -3.83
CA ILE A 58 7.09 -4.59 -4.31
C ILE A 58 8.43 -4.35 -3.62
N PHE A 59 8.54 -4.65 -2.33
CA PHE A 59 9.68 -4.27 -1.47
C PHE A 59 10.41 -5.46 -0.82
N HIS A 60 10.29 -6.67 -1.36
CA HIS A 60 10.86 -7.88 -0.75
C HIS A 60 12.35 -7.78 -0.35
N ASP A 61 13.14 -7.00 -1.08
CA ASP A 61 14.57 -6.75 -0.88
C ASP A 61 14.88 -5.55 0.03
N MET A 62 13.88 -4.71 0.32
CA MET A 62 14.02 -3.46 1.09
C MET A 62 13.35 -3.53 2.47
N ILE A 63 12.36 -4.41 2.63
CA ILE A 63 11.67 -4.69 3.89
C ILE A 63 12.68 -5.19 4.93
N HIS A 64 12.51 -4.78 6.18
CA HIS A 64 13.38 -5.01 7.34
C HIS A 64 14.71 -4.26 7.35
N ASP A 65 15.29 -3.89 6.19
CA ASP A 65 16.50 -3.08 6.15
C ASP A 65 16.19 -1.58 6.23
N ILE A 66 15.68 -1.02 5.14
CA ILE A 66 15.47 0.43 4.99
C ILE A 66 14.00 0.83 5.07
N MET A 67 13.07 -0.12 5.08
CA MET A 67 11.66 0.15 5.33
C MET A 67 10.94 -0.98 6.07
N GLU A 68 9.76 -0.68 6.62
CA GLU A 68 8.76 -1.65 7.11
C GLU A 68 7.40 -1.28 6.52
N ASP A 69 6.56 -2.28 6.22
CA ASP A 69 5.16 -2.05 5.96
C ASP A 69 4.37 -2.11 7.28
N TYR A 70 3.48 -1.14 7.49
CA TYR A 70 2.65 -1.07 8.68
C TYR A 70 1.20 -0.84 8.29
N VAL A 71 0.46 -1.94 8.11
CA VAL A 71 -0.94 -1.93 7.71
C VAL A 71 -1.13 -1.18 6.39
N ASP A 72 -1.48 0.11 6.42
CA ASP A 72 -1.68 0.98 5.26
C ASP A 72 -0.49 1.91 4.99
N ASP A 73 0.42 2.06 5.95
CA ASP A 73 1.54 2.99 5.89
C ASP A 73 2.85 2.30 5.53
N ILE A 74 3.75 3.04 4.90
CA ILE A 74 5.15 2.63 4.67
C ILE A 74 6.05 3.41 5.62
N LEU A 75 6.82 2.70 6.43
CA LEU A 75 7.80 3.29 7.35
C LEU A 75 9.20 3.24 6.73
N GLY A 76 9.72 4.36 6.27
CA GLY A 76 11.14 4.49 5.87
C GLY A 76 12.04 4.72 7.08
N LYS A 77 13.17 4.01 7.15
CA LYS A 77 14.10 4.01 8.29
C LYS A 77 15.52 4.32 7.83
N SER A 78 16.20 5.27 8.48
CA SER A 78 17.62 5.55 8.24
C SER A 78 18.46 5.53 9.52
N LYS A 79 19.74 5.19 9.37
CA LYS A 79 20.70 5.23 10.50
C LYS A 79 21.23 6.63 10.75
N THR A 80 21.31 7.47 9.72
CA THR A 80 21.78 8.86 9.77
C THR A 80 20.76 9.78 9.11
N ARG A 81 20.80 11.06 9.44
CA ARG A 81 19.95 12.07 8.80
C ARG A 81 20.31 12.31 7.33
N GLU A 82 21.59 12.19 6.99
CA GLU A 82 22.14 12.45 5.66
C GLU A 82 21.71 11.39 4.64
N ASP A 83 21.58 10.12 5.08
CA ASP A 83 21.16 9.02 4.22
C ASP A 83 19.63 9.01 3.98
N HIS A 84 18.85 9.66 4.86
CA HIS A 84 17.40 9.57 4.84
C HIS A 84 16.75 10.01 3.51
N PRO A 85 17.16 11.13 2.87
CA PRO A 85 16.63 11.51 1.55
C PRO A 85 16.95 10.50 0.45
N VAL A 86 18.07 9.77 0.55
CA VAL A 86 18.46 8.74 -0.43
C VAL A 86 17.58 7.51 -0.27
N ILE A 87 17.34 7.07 0.97
CA ILE A 87 16.42 5.97 1.27
C ILE A 87 15.00 6.28 0.79
N LEU A 88 14.48 7.46 1.11
CA LEU A 88 13.16 7.88 0.64
C LEU A 88 13.08 7.90 -0.89
N ARG A 89 14.13 8.37 -1.58
CA ARG A 89 14.20 8.35 -3.03
C ARG A 89 14.08 6.92 -3.57
N HIS A 90 14.84 5.97 -3.03
CA HIS A 90 14.79 4.57 -3.46
C HIS A 90 13.39 3.97 -3.26
N ILE A 91 12.75 4.23 -2.11
CA ILE A 91 11.38 3.78 -1.83
C ILE A 91 10.41 4.34 -2.88
N PHE A 92 10.47 5.65 -3.16
CA PHE A 92 9.61 6.28 -4.15
C PHE A 92 9.90 5.86 -5.59
N GLU A 93 11.15 5.54 -5.93
CA GLU A 93 11.52 4.99 -7.23
C GLU A 93 10.89 3.62 -7.43
N ARG A 94 11.00 2.74 -6.43
CA ARG A 94 10.37 1.41 -6.46
C ARG A 94 8.85 1.51 -6.63
N LEU A 95 8.16 2.39 -5.91
CA LEU A 95 6.71 2.60 -6.08
C LEU A 95 6.32 3.03 -7.50
N ARG A 96 7.18 3.77 -8.19
CA ARG A 96 6.90 4.21 -9.57
C ARG A 96 7.03 3.10 -10.61
N GLU A 97 7.76 2.03 -10.30
CA GLU A 97 7.91 0.86 -11.18
C GLU A 97 6.65 -0.01 -11.20
N TYR A 98 5.86 -0.01 -10.12
CA TYR A 98 4.72 -0.91 -9.90
C TYR A 98 3.35 -0.21 -10.01
N LYS A 99 3.22 0.77 -10.92
CA LYS A 99 1.95 1.48 -11.17
C LYS A 99 0.87 0.64 -11.83
#